data_AF-A0A966XL11-F1
#
_entry.id   AF-A0A966XL11-F1
#
_cell.length_a   1.000
_cell.length_b   1.000
_cell.length_c   1.000
_cell.angle_alpha   90.00
_cell.angle_beta   90.00
_cell.angle_gamma   90.00
#
_symmetry.space_group_name_H-M   'P 1'
#
loop_
_entity.id
_entity.type
_entity.pdbx_description
1 polymer ?
#
loop_
_entity_poly.entity_id
_entity_poly.type
_entity_poly.pdbx_seq_one_letter_code
_entity_poly.pdbx_strand_id
1 'polypeptide(L)'
;LGGKIEANGANEGSGGKIATSSPETTLSPNLAVFAKAGVNSNMDSQGSFTATATTQHIDTNVAKVISDTIEHSNVTLVADGGNINLDRDVSIMKQSTSTTTLLKLSSAGTTSILGSISNNESTELSVQIASMSDIRLDSTAFIKAAEVSFVAERDITVLGDIYAYGGKNSPPLAKFMGANVALLGAVYAGRSDSNSSTVRINAGKLLSTGAQSRINLLGRDAKLNLTSDHEIVMEGMIQTNAGAGRGGTYIISAVDDISIMNATITANGHDGGFVRITSSNADVNTHSSIIQTNGSSGRGGTIEISGFNKTLIQDTTIQSTGATQGGNIYLGNNLNEQTIPFSKYTLIDPASIVDTTSDGQGGFVETSGHILDLLTTINVGRGGIWLIDPYDVTIASSGASGTGYSANFSPSTTTTLLASSIVSSLNSGTNVSITTGSNSANTLTVNAAIAKTSGGNATLTLTGGTIDINAAISSTSNDLNLTLNASTVDIGVDLTLNGGNLTVNADVTISADVTITTA
;
A
#
# COMPACT_ATOMS: atom_id res chain seq x y z
N LEU A 1 37.48 -14.77 -29.26
CA LEU A 1 37.47 -16.25 -29.09
C LEU A 1 36.74 -16.89 -30.26
N GLY A 2 37.20 -18.03 -30.77
CA GLY A 2 36.51 -18.84 -31.80
C GLY A 2 36.75 -20.33 -31.57
N GLY A 3 35.93 -21.20 -32.19
CA GLY A 3 36.04 -22.65 -32.05
C GLY A 3 35.10 -23.26 -31.00
N LYS A 4 35.54 -24.27 -30.27
CA LYS A 4 34.71 -25.02 -29.29
C LYS A 4 35.40 -25.06 -27.93
N ILE A 5 34.67 -24.73 -26.86
CA ILE A 5 35.15 -24.82 -25.47
C ILE A 5 34.13 -25.61 -24.66
N GLU A 6 34.56 -26.65 -23.96
CA GLU A 6 33.67 -27.54 -23.20
C GLU A 6 34.18 -27.80 -21.78
N ALA A 7 33.25 -27.78 -20.84
CA ALA A 7 33.44 -28.18 -19.45
C ALA A 7 32.15 -28.89 -18.97
N ASN A 8 31.71 -29.92 -19.70
CA ASN A 8 30.46 -30.64 -19.40
C ASN A 8 30.63 -31.63 -18.24
N GLY A 9 29.57 -31.81 -17.45
CA GLY A 9 29.46 -32.87 -16.45
C GLY A 9 29.13 -34.22 -17.09
N ALA A 10 29.65 -35.31 -16.52
CA ALA A 10 29.34 -36.68 -16.95
C ALA A 10 28.30 -37.32 -16.01
N ASN A 11 27.31 -38.03 -16.57
CA ASN A 11 26.25 -38.73 -15.82
C ASN A 11 25.49 -37.86 -14.82
N GLU A 12 25.80 -37.96 -13.53
CA GLU A 12 25.23 -37.18 -12.42
C GLU A 12 26.03 -35.91 -12.12
N GLY A 13 27.17 -35.71 -12.78
CA GLY A 13 28.06 -34.58 -12.56
C GLY A 13 27.49 -33.24 -13.01
N SER A 14 27.80 -32.19 -12.27
CA SER A 14 27.42 -30.81 -12.60
C SER A 14 28.24 -30.25 -13.76
N GLY A 15 27.70 -29.24 -14.45
CA GLY A 15 28.44 -28.50 -15.46
C GLY A 15 29.58 -27.69 -14.82
N GLY A 16 30.69 -27.57 -15.55
CA GLY A 16 31.88 -26.86 -15.12
C GLY A 16 31.78 -25.35 -15.25
N LYS A 17 32.91 -24.66 -15.03
CA LYS A 17 33.04 -23.20 -15.17
C LYS A 17 34.01 -22.88 -16.28
N ILE A 18 33.58 -22.04 -17.22
CA ILE A 18 34.40 -21.49 -18.29
C ILE A 18 34.49 -19.99 -18.01
N ALA A 19 35.70 -19.47 -17.84
CA ALA A 19 35.93 -18.04 -17.61
C ALA A 19 36.92 -17.49 -18.63
N THR A 20 36.60 -16.32 -19.18
CA THR A 20 37.44 -15.59 -20.12
C THR A 20 37.58 -14.14 -19.66
N SER A 21 38.76 -13.56 -19.87
CA SER A 21 39.04 -12.16 -19.53
C SER A 21 39.84 -11.53 -20.68
N SER A 22 39.41 -10.36 -21.13
CA SER A 22 40.02 -9.61 -22.23
C SER A 22 39.69 -8.12 -22.10
N PRO A 23 40.51 -7.18 -22.60
CA PRO A 23 40.17 -5.76 -22.56
C PRO A 23 38.82 -5.45 -23.25
N GLU A 24 38.55 -6.10 -24.38
CA GLU A 24 37.28 -6.05 -25.10
C GLU A 24 36.77 -7.46 -25.40
N THR A 25 35.45 -7.67 -25.31
CA THR A 25 34.83 -8.95 -25.67
C THR A 25 34.60 -9.02 -27.18
N THR A 26 35.40 -9.83 -27.87
CA THR A 26 35.11 -10.22 -29.26
C THR A 26 34.90 -11.73 -29.34
N LEU A 27 33.67 -12.15 -29.61
CA LEU A 27 33.29 -13.55 -29.80
C LEU A 27 33.01 -13.82 -31.28
N SER A 28 33.69 -14.82 -31.83
CA SER A 28 33.44 -15.27 -33.20
C SER A 28 32.04 -15.91 -33.29
N PRO A 29 31.30 -15.73 -34.40
CA PRO A 29 29.95 -16.29 -34.55
C PRO A 29 29.89 -17.83 -34.49
N ASN A 30 31.04 -18.48 -34.72
CA ASN A 30 31.20 -19.94 -34.68
C ASN A 30 31.72 -20.46 -33.32
N LEU A 31 31.87 -19.59 -32.32
CA LEU A 31 32.25 -20.01 -30.98
C LEU A 31 31.11 -20.81 -30.35
N ALA A 32 31.39 -22.05 -29.97
CA ALA A 32 30.47 -22.91 -29.24
C ALA A 32 31.00 -23.14 -27.81
N VAL A 33 30.23 -22.73 -26.81
CA VAL A 33 30.58 -22.84 -25.40
C VAL A 33 29.63 -23.80 -24.71
N PHE A 34 30.16 -24.87 -24.09
CA PHE A 34 29.35 -25.88 -23.42
C PHE A 34 29.82 -26.09 -21.97
N ALA A 35 28.96 -25.78 -21.01
CA ALA A 35 29.16 -26.08 -19.60
C ALA A 35 27.93 -26.82 -19.06
N LYS A 36 27.51 -27.86 -19.77
CA LYS A 36 26.26 -28.60 -19.52
C LYS A 36 26.39 -29.47 -18.29
N ALA A 37 25.32 -29.59 -17.53
CA ALA A 37 25.21 -30.65 -16.54
C ALA A 37 25.05 -32.04 -17.20
N GLY A 38 25.37 -33.10 -16.47
CA GLY A 38 25.18 -34.47 -16.92
C GLY A 38 23.69 -34.85 -17.04
N VAL A 39 23.38 -35.89 -17.82
CA VAL A 39 22.01 -36.27 -18.21
C VAL A 39 21.10 -36.64 -17.03
N ASN A 40 21.67 -37.08 -15.91
CA ASN A 40 20.94 -37.48 -14.69
C ASN A 40 21.15 -36.49 -13.52
N SER A 41 21.71 -35.31 -13.81
CA SER A 41 21.95 -34.29 -12.78
C SER A 41 20.66 -33.54 -12.42
N ASN A 42 20.65 -32.90 -11.25
CA ASN A 42 19.52 -32.05 -10.84
C ASN A 42 19.42 -30.83 -11.76
N MET A 43 18.21 -30.28 -11.94
CA MET A 43 17.96 -29.16 -12.87
C MET A 43 18.83 -27.91 -12.58
N ASP A 44 19.28 -27.71 -11.33
CA ASP A 44 20.14 -26.58 -10.92
C ASP A 44 21.64 -26.80 -11.12
N SER A 45 22.05 -27.95 -11.69
CA SER A 45 23.46 -28.32 -11.83
C SER A 45 24.13 -27.77 -13.09
N GLN A 46 23.49 -26.85 -13.81
CA GLN A 46 24.06 -26.25 -15.02
C GLN A 46 25.32 -25.47 -14.69
N GLY A 47 26.36 -25.67 -15.51
CA GLY A 47 27.62 -24.95 -15.42
C GLY A 47 27.47 -23.51 -15.89
N SER A 48 28.60 -22.81 -15.98
CA SER A 48 28.61 -21.37 -16.27
C SER A 48 29.69 -20.97 -17.26
N PHE A 49 29.35 -20.00 -18.10
CA PHE A 49 30.27 -19.23 -18.92
C PHE A 49 30.33 -17.79 -18.41
N THR A 50 31.51 -17.32 -18.02
CA THR A 50 31.77 -15.93 -17.63
C THR A 50 32.71 -15.27 -18.62
N ALA A 51 32.28 -14.15 -19.20
CA ALA A 51 33.13 -13.28 -20.02
C ALA A 51 33.32 -11.95 -19.32
N THR A 52 34.58 -11.63 -18.98
CA THR A 52 34.96 -10.37 -18.34
C THR A 52 35.70 -9.49 -19.34
N ALA A 53 35.32 -8.22 -19.40
CA ALA A 53 36.02 -7.19 -20.15
C ALA A 53 35.86 -5.81 -19.52
N THR A 54 36.61 -4.82 -19.98
CA THR A 54 36.44 -3.43 -19.51
C THR A 54 35.06 -2.91 -19.88
N THR A 55 34.63 -3.16 -21.12
CA THR A 55 33.29 -2.89 -21.62
C THR A 55 32.75 -4.10 -22.37
N GLN A 56 31.46 -4.36 -22.28
CA GLN A 56 30.79 -5.39 -23.07
C GLN A 56 29.94 -4.72 -24.15
N HIS A 57 30.22 -5.04 -25.40
CA HIS A 57 29.39 -4.66 -26.54
C HIS A 57 28.73 -5.91 -27.09
N ILE A 58 27.40 -5.99 -26.98
CA ILE A 58 26.62 -7.15 -27.40
C ILE A 58 26.02 -6.83 -28.77
N ASP A 59 26.80 -7.11 -29.81
CA ASP A 59 26.36 -7.10 -31.20
C ASP A 59 25.64 -8.42 -31.57
N THR A 60 25.26 -8.56 -32.84
CA THR A 60 24.62 -9.78 -33.35
C THR A 60 25.44 -11.06 -33.14
N ASN A 61 26.77 -10.98 -33.21
CA ASN A 61 27.63 -12.16 -33.09
C ASN A 61 27.74 -12.60 -31.63
N VAL A 62 27.97 -11.66 -30.73
CA VAL A 62 28.02 -11.91 -29.29
C VAL A 62 26.65 -12.41 -28.79
N ALA A 63 25.55 -11.79 -29.22
CA ALA A 63 24.20 -12.23 -28.88
C ALA A 63 23.89 -13.65 -29.36
N LYS A 64 24.36 -14.03 -30.55
CA LYS A 64 24.22 -15.40 -31.06
C LYS A 64 24.93 -16.41 -30.14
N VAL A 65 26.19 -16.14 -29.76
CA VAL A 65 26.94 -17.04 -28.87
C VAL A 65 26.25 -17.15 -27.50
N ILE A 66 25.75 -16.04 -26.96
CA ILE A 66 24.99 -16.04 -25.70
C ILE A 66 23.72 -16.88 -25.86
N SER A 67 22.94 -16.65 -26.91
CA SER A 67 21.70 -17.37 -27.20
C SER A 67 21.92 -18.88 -27.29
N ASP A 68 22.95 -19.31 -28.03
CA ASP A 68 23.32 -20.72 -28.14
C ASP A 68 23.77 -21.30 -26.78
N THR A 69 24.42 -20.50 -25.92
CA THR A 69 24.94 -20.96 -24.62
C THR A 69 23.85 -21.08 -23.55
N ILE A 70 22.91 -20.12 -23.48
CA ILE A 70 21.78 -20.13 -22.52
C ILE A 70 20.75 -21.23 -22.80
N GLU A 71 20.88 -21.95 -23.92
CA GLU A 71 20.12 -23.18 -24.13
C GLU A 71 20.39 -24.22 -23.04
N HIS A 72 21.58 -24.20 -22.44
CA HIS A 72 22.06 -25.30 -21.60
C HIS A 72 23.12 -24.93 -20.55
N SER A 73 23.47 -23.65 -20.40
CA SER A 73 24.47 -23.20 -19.43
C SER A 73 24.16 -21.78 -18.98
N ASN A 74 24.54 -21.44 -17.75
CA ASN A 74 24.40 -20.08 -17.25
C ASN A 74 25.43 -19.17 -17.93
N VAL A 75 25.05 -17.94 -18.26
CA VAL A 75 25.95 -16.93 -18.86
C VAL A 75 26.06 -15.73 -17.95
N THR A 76 27.28 -15.28 -17.69
CA THR A 76 27.57 -14.02 -17.00
C THR A 76 28.49 -13.15 -17.85
N LEU A 77 28.05 -11.94 -18.17
CA LEU A 77 28.89 -10.91 -18.75
C LEU A 77 29.28 -9.90 -17.67
N VAL A 78 30.57 -9.63 -17.56
CA VAL A 78 31.12 -8.66 -16.60
C VAL A 78 31.82 -7.55 -17.36
N ALA A 79 31.34 -6.30 -17.19
CA ALA A 79 32.06 -5.10 -17.57
C ALA A 79 32.72 -4.52 -16.31
N ASP A 80 33.99 -4.83 -16.07
CA ASP A 80 34.67 -4.54 -14.79
C ASP A 80 35.15 -3.09 -14.65
N GLY A 81 35.27 -2.35 -15.76
CA GLY A 81 35.70 -0.96 -15.79
C GLY A 81 34.75 -0.02 -16.53
N GLY A 82 33.60 -0.51 -17.00
CA GLY A 82 32.77 0.25 -17.93
C GLY A 82 31.39 -0.34 -18.20
N ASN A 83 30.85 -0.03 -19.37
CA ASN A 83 29.45 -0.24 -19.70
C ASN A 83 29.17 -1.63 -20.28
N ILE A 84 27.92 -2.06 -20.18
CA ILE A 84 27.35 -3.14 -21.01
C ILE A 84 26.31 -2.51 -21.94
N ASN A 85 26.45 -2.69 -23.25
CA ASN A 85 25.47 -2.22 -24.23
C ASN A 85 24.97 -3.41 -25.06
N LEU A 86 23.65 -3.64 -25.05
CA LEU A 86 22.96 -4.47 -26.04
C LEU A 86 22.45 -3.57 -27.15
N ASP A 87 22.94 -3.79 -28.37
CA ASP A 87 22.61 -2.98 -29.53
C ASP A 87 21.14 -3.07 -29.92
N ARG A 88 20.68 -2.03 -30.62
CA ARG A 88 19.34 -2.00 -31.21
C ARG A 88 19.21 -3.12 -32.25
N ASP A 89 18.01 -3.69 -32.35
CA ASP A 89 17.68 -4.79 -33.26
C ASP A 89 18.49 -6.09 -33.03
N VAL A 90 19.27 -6.17 -31.95
CA VAL A 90 19.95 -7.38 -31.53
C VAL A 90 19.09 -8.12 -30.51
N SER A 91 18.93 -9.44 -30.72
CA SER A 91 18.14 -10.29 -29.85
C SER A 91 18.98 -11.39 -29.22
N ILE A 92 18.91 -11.50 -27.90
CA ILE A 92 19.30 -12.69 -27.16
C ILE A 92 18.03 -13.51 -26.94
N MET A 93 18.00 -14.74 -27.45
CA MET A 93 16.80 -15.58 -27.38
C MET A 93 17.11 -17.00 -26.95
N LYS A 94 16.49 -17.44 -25.85
CA LYS A 94 16.39 -18.85 -25.47
C LYS A 94 15.21 -19.49 -26.19
N GLN A 95 15.49 -20.37 -27.16
CA GLN A 95 14.51 -20.98 -28.05
C GLN A 95 14.01 -22.34 -27.53
N SER A 96 14.88 -23.16 -26.92
CA SER A 96 14.58 -24.54 -26.57
C SER A 96 14.99 -24.91 -25.13
N THR A 97 14.63 -26.13 -24.74
CA THR A 97 14.89 -26.86 -23.48
C THR A 97 13.97 -26.56 -22.29
N SER A 98 13.76 -27.61 -21.47
CA SER A 98 13.07 -27.58 -20.18
C SER A 98 13.99 -27.15 -19.03
N THR A 99 15.24 -26.80 -19.30
CA THR A 99 16.22 -26.46 -18.27
C THR A 99 16.21 -24.96 -17.99
N THR A 100 16.03 -24.62 -16.72
CA THR A 100 16.17 -23.24 -16.22
C THR A 100 17.62 -22.79 -16.33
N THR A 101 17.84 -21.60 -16.89
CA THR A 101 19.19 -21.00 -17.04
C THR A 101 19.17 -19.52 -16.67
N LEU A 102 20.33 -18.98 -16.33
CA LEU A 102 20.54 -17.60 -15.96
C LEU A 102 21.34 -16.85 -17.03
N LEU A 103 20.86 -15.68 -17.43
CA LEU A 103 21.65 -14.63 -18.06
C LEU A 103 21.89 -13.51 -17.04
N LYS A 104 23.15 -13.30 -16.66
CA LYS A 104 23.57 -12.23 -15.76
C LYS A 104 24.42 -11.20 -16.49
N LEU A 105 24.07 -9.93 -16.36
CA LEU A 105 24.85 -8.78 -16.84
C LEU A 105 25.31 -7.99 -15.61
N SER A 106 26.62 -7.76 -15.47
CA SER A 106 27.21 -7.06 -14.32
C SER A 106 28.16 -5.96 -14.79
N SER A 107 27.86 -4.70 -14.51
CA SER A 107 28.66 -3.56 -14.98
C SER A 107 29.15 -2.64 -13.87
N ALA A 108 30.37 -2.12 -14.00
CA ALA A 108 30.86 -0.99 -13.21
C ALA A 108 30.29 0.35 -13.72
N GLY A 109 30.06 0.46 -15.03
CA GLY A 109 29.40 1.58 -15.68
C GLY A 109 27.90 1.34 -15.88
N THR A 110 27.31 2.03 -16.86
CA THR A 110 25.89 1.88 -17.23
C THR A 110 25.65 0.55 -17.95
N THR A 111 24.51 -0.10 -17.69
CA THR A 111 23.97 -1.14 -18.58
C THR A 111 22.81 -0.58 -19.42
N SER A 112 22.98 -0.55 -20.75
CA SER A 112 21.97 -0.09 -21.70
C SER A 112 21.46 -1.26 -22.53
N ILE A 113 20.14 -1.46 -22.54
CA ILE A 113 19.46 -2.49 -23.32
C ILE A 113 18.62 -1.78 -24.40
N LEU A 114 19.15 -1.76 -25.63
CA LEU A 114 18.47 -1.17 -26.80
C LEU A 114 17.77 -2.24 -27.66
N GLY A 115 18.20 -3.50 -27.53
CA GLY A 115 17.64 -4.68 -28.20
C GLY A 115 16.69 -5.48 -27.32
N SER A 116 16.57 -6.78 -27.57
CA SER A 116 15.65 -7.66 -26.83
C SER A 116 16.34 -8.84 -26.15
N ILE A 117 15.85 -9.22 -24.97
CA ILE A 117 16.22 -10.46 -24.30
C ILE A 117 14.94 -11.27 -24.13
N SER A 118 14.91 -12.52 -24.58
CA SER A 118 13.66 -13.28 -24.59
C SER A 118 13.84 -14.78 -24.38
N ASN A 119 12.76 -15.42 -23.96
CA ASN A 119 12.60 -16.86 -23.95
C ASN A 119 11.29 -17.27 -24.64
N ASN A 120 11.26 -18.48 -25.18
CA ASN A 120 10.00 -19.14 -25.53
C ASN A 120 9.20 -19.42 -24.24
N GLU A 121 7.86 -19.32 -24.29
CA GLU A 121 7.00 -19.40 -23.09
C GLU A 121 7.04 -20.76 -22.38
N SER A 122 7.52 -21.79 -23.07
CA SER A 122 7.73 -23.13 -22.52
C SER A 122 9.11 -23.32 -21.88
N THR A 123 10.00 -22.33 -21.96
CA THR A 123 11.37 -22.42 -21.43
C THR A 123 11.54 -21.48 -20.25
N GLU A 124 12.43 -21.81 -19.30
CA GLU A 124 12.68 -20.96 -18.14
C GLU A 124 14.02 -20.24 -18.27
N LEU A 125 13.96 -18.91 -18.30
CA LEU A 125 15.11 -18.02 -18.28
C LEU A 125 14.98 -17.08 -17.09
N SER A 126 16.04 -16.90 -16.32
CA SER A 126 16.19 -15.81 -15.36
C SER A 126 17.15 -14.78 -15.95
N VAL A 127 16.76 -13.51 -15.92
CA VAL A 127 17.57 -12.38 -16.39
C VAL A 127 17.89 -11.48 -15.21
N GLN A 128 19.17 -11.33 -14.89
CA GLN A 128 19.65 -10.49 -13.82
C GLN A 128 20.60 -9.42 -14.36
N ILE A 129 20.27 -8.16 -14.14
CA ILE A 129 21.08 -7.02 -14.55
C ILE A 129 21.50 -6.27 -13.30
N ALA A 130 22.81 -6.18 -13.07
CA ALA A 130 23.41 -5.46 -11.97
C ALA A 130 24.36 -4.38 -12.52
N SER A 131 24.28 -3.16 -11.97
CA SER A 131 25.13 -2.03 -12.36
C SER A 131 25.55 -1.20 -11.15
N MET A 132 26.81 -0.80 -11.09
CA MET A 132 27.29 0.20 -10.11
C MET A 132 26.93 1.65 -10.51
N SER A 133 26.28 1.84 -11.65
CA SER A 133 25.76 3.12 -12.14
C SER A 133 24.28 2.97 -12.49
N ASP A 134 23.91 3.16 -13.76
CA ASP A 134 22.52 3.20 -14.22
C ASP A 134 22.16 1.95 -15.03
N ILE A 135 20.88 1.55 -14.99
CA ILE A 135 20.29 0.57 -15.92
C ILE A 135 19.24 1.28 -16.76
N ARG A 136 19.33 1.14 -18.09
CA ARG A 136 18.39 1.73 -19.04
C ARG A 136 17.82 0.65 -19.97
N LEU A 137 16.49 0.52 -20.01
CA LEU A 137 15.77 -0.23 -21.04
C LEU A 137 15.11 0.77 -21.99
N ASP A 138 15.52 0.78 -23.25
CA ASP A 138 15.04 1.74 -24.27
C ASP A 138 13.59 1.47 -24.70
N SER A 139 12.94 2.43 -25.35
CA SER A 139 11.49 2.37 -25.63
C SER A 139 11.08 1.26 -26.60
N THR A 140 11.98 0.80 -27.46
CA THR A 140 11.74 -0.34 -28.37
C THR A 140 12.27 -1.66 -27.82
N ALA A 141 12.96 -1.62 -26.69
CA ALA A 141 13.56 -2.78 -26.07
C ALA A 141 12.53 -3.56 -25.25
N PHE A 142 12.70 -4.87 -25.14
CA PHE A 142 11.90 -5.68 -24.24
C PHE A 142 12.69 -6.82 -23.61
N ILE A 143 12.25 -7.22 -22.42
CA ILE A 143 12.77 -8.41 -21.72
C ILE A 143 11.61 -9.36 -21.44
N LYS A 144 11.70 -10.59 -21.93
CA LYS A 144 10.79 -11.69 -21.63
C LYS A 144 11.54 -12.82 -20.95
N ALA A 145 11.15 -13.14 -19.72
CA ALA A 145 11.80 -14.15 -18.88
C ALA A 145 10.88 -14.61 -17.74
N ALA A 146 11.19 -15.73 -17.08
CA ALA A 146 10.46 -16.16 -15.87
C ALA A 146 10.76 -15.24 -14.68
N GLU A 147 12.00 -14.78 -14.58
CA GLU A 147 12.46 -13.79 -13.62
C GLU A 147 13.21 -12.66 -14.35
N VAL A 148 12.90 -11.42 -14.00
CA VAL A 148 13.64 -10.23 -14.42
C VAL A 148 14.03 -9.44 -13.17
N SER A 149 15.32 -9.24 -12.95
CA SER A 149 15.84 -8.57 -11.76
C SER A 149 16.84 -7.48 -12.15
N PHE A 150 16.54 -6.23 -11.80
CA PHE A 150 17.38 -5.07 -12.03
C PHE A 150 17.89 -4.55 -10.68
N VAL A 151 19.20 -4.37 -10.55
CA VAL A 151 19.85 -3.82 -9.36
C VAL A 151 20.85 -2.76 -9.79
N ALA A 152 20.62 -1.50 -9.44
CA ALA A 152 21.49 -0.38 -9.75
C ALA A 152 21.88 0.39 -8.47
N GLU A 153 23.09 0.89 -8.37
CA GLU A 153 23.46 1.82 -7.28
C GLU A 153 22.88 3.23 -7.49
N ARG A 154 22.51 3.57 -8.74
CA ARG A 154 21.92 4.86 -9.12
C ARG A 154 20.54 4.65 -9.73
N ASP A 155 20.38 4.92 -11.02
CA ASP A 155 19.07 5.06 -11.63
C ASP A 155 18.69 3.80 -12.43
N ILE A 156 17.45 3.36 -12.27
CA ILE A 156 16.81 2.41 -13.18
C ILE A 156 15.78 3.18 -13.99
N THR A 157 15.89 3.15 -15.32
CA THR A 157 14.90 3.73 -16.23
C THR A 157 14.39 2.67 -17.19
N VAL A 158 13.07 2.41 -17.15
CA VAL A 158 12.39 1.42 -18.00
C VAL A 158 11.45 2.15 -18.94
N LEU A 159 11.88 2.40 -20.17
CA LEU A 159 11.04 2.99 -21.24
C LEU A 159 10.33 1.90 -22.05
N GLY A 160 10.95 0.74 -22.20
CA GLY A 160 10.43 -0.41 -22.93
C GLY A 160 9.58 -1.35 -22.06
N ASP A 161 9.38 -2.57 -22.55
CA ASP A 161 8.45 -3.53 -21.94
C ASP A 161 9.16 -4.68 -21.22
N ILE A 162 8.63 -5.06 -20.06
CA ILE A 162 9.10 -6.21 -19.28
C ILE A 162 7.97 -7.21 -19.15
N TYR A 163 8.27 -8.45 -19.49
CA TYR A 163 7.35 -9.58 -19.50
C TYR A 163 7.91 -10.68 -18.60
N ALA A 164 7.55 -10.63 -17.31
CA ALA A 164 7.82 -11.69 -16.36
C ALA A 164 6.78 -12.80 -16.52
N TYR A 165 7.09 -13.80 -17.34
CA TYR A 165 6.25 -14.98 -17.57
C TYR A 165 7.07 -16.26 -17.38
N GLY A 166 6.63 -17.12 -16.47
CA GLY A 166 7.24 -18.42 -16.17
C GLY A 166 6.30 -19.58 -16.49
N GLY A 167 6.84 -20.80 -16.43
CA GLY A 167 6.02 -22.02 -16.45
C GLY A 167 5.09 -22.09 -15.24
N LYS A 168 4.10 -22.99 -15.28
CA LYS A 168 3.04 -23.13 -14.25
C LYS A 168 3.56 -23.23 -12.80
N ASN A 169 4.78 -23.74 -12.60
CA ASN A 169 5.39 -23.98 -11.29
C ASN A 169 6.45 -22.95 -10.89
N SER A 170 6.80 -22.00 -11.77
CA SER A 170 7.81 -20.97 -11.51
C SER A 170 7.11 -19.62 -11.40
N PRO A 171 6.86 -19.13 -10.17
CA PRO A 171 6.08 -17.92 -9.95
C PRO A 171 6.79 -16.72 -10.60
N PRO A 172 6.17 -16.04 -11.58
CA PRO A 172 6.88 -15.02 -12.33
C PRO A 172 7.20 -13.80 -11.47
N LEU A 173 8.43 -13.30 -11.61
CA LEU A 173 8.96 -12.24 -10.76
C LEU A 173 9.61 -11.14 -11.60
N ALA A 174 9.15 -9.90 -11.42
CA ALA A 174 9.90 -8.71 -11.82
C ALA A 174 10.37 -7.96 -10.57
N LYS A 175 11.67 -7.67 -10.49
CA LYS A 175 12.29 -7.02 -9.34
C LYS A 175 13.16 -5.84 -9.78
N PHE A 176 13.04 -4.72 -9.08
CA PHE A 176 13.82 -3.51 -9.33
C PHE A 176 14.33 -2.95 -8.00
N MET A 177 15.63 -2.67 -7.93
CA MET A 177 16.28 -2.03 -6.79
C MET A 177 17.25 -0.96 -7.29
N GLY A 178 16.98 0.31 -6.97
CA GLY A 178 17.79 1.45 -7.41
C GLY A 178 17.75 2.59 -6.39
N ALA A 179 18.63 3.59 -6.51
CA ALA A 179 18.44 4.85 -5.80
C ALA A 179 17.18 5.56 -6.33
N ASN A 180 17.06 5.67 -7.66
CA ASN A 180 15.83 6.10 -8.31
C ASN A 180 15.34 5.00 -9.26
N VAL A 181 14.03 4.77 -9.29
CA VAL A 181 13.40 3.81 -10.21
C VAL A 181 12.28 4.51 -10.96
N ALA A 182 12.45 4.66 -12.27
CA ALA A 182 11.45 5.25 -13.17
C ALA A 182 10.89 4.19 -14.10
N LEU A 183 9.60 3.87 -13.94
CA LEU A 183 8.85 2.99 -14.85
C LEU A 183 7.98 3.84 -15.79
N LEU A 184 8.39 3.91 -17.05
CA LEU A 184 7.75 4.72 -18.07
C LEU A 184 7.10 3.87 -19.18
N GLY A 185 7.59 2.64 -19.37
CA GLY A 185 6.99 1.60 -20.20
C GLY A 185 6.05 0.67 -19.42
N ALA A 186 5.89 -0.56 -19.89
CA ALA A 186 5.00 -1.54 -19.26
C ALA A 186 5.76 -2.69 -18.55
N VAL A 187 5.20 -3.15 -17.44
CA VAL A 187 5.63 -4.35 -16.71
C VAL A 187 4.43 -5.30 -16.62
N TYR A 188 4.59 -6.47 -17.22
CA TYR A 188 3.62 -7.55 -17.18
C TYR A 188 4.18 -8.71 -16.36
N ALA A 189 3.40 -9.24 -15.42
CA ALA A 189 3.81 -10.40 -14.63
C ALA A 189 2.69 -11.44 -14.56
N GLY A 190 3.02 -12.71 -14.79
CA GLY A 190 2.04 -13.80 -14.71
C GLY A 190 1.27 -14.07 -16.00
N ARG A 191 0.66 -15.25 -16.07
CA ARG A 191 -0.24 -15.70 -17.14
C ARG A 191 -1.64 -15.94 -16.56
N SER A 192 -2.65 -16.13 -17.43
CA SER A 192 -4.00 -16.46 -16.98
C SER A 192 -4.09 -17.77 -16.17
N ASP A 193 -3.14 -18.68 -16.37
CA ASP A 193 -3.02 -19.95 -15.66
C ASP A 193 -1.98 -19.94 -14.53
N SER A 194 -1.36 -18.79 -14.24
CA SER A 194 -0.43 -18.66 -13.12
C SER A 194 -1.18 -18.70 -11.78
N ASN A 195 -0.63 -19.43 -10.82
CA ASN A 195 -1.14 -19.38 -9.43
C ASN A 195 -0.91 -17.99 -8.82
N SER A 196 0.26 -17.41 -9.06
CA SER A 196 0.66 -16.10 -8.55
C SER A 196 1.61 -15.41 -9.53
N SER A 197 1.79 -14.11 -9.34
CA SER A 197 2.83 -13.31 -9.98
C SER A 197 3.28 -12.23 -9.00
N THR A 198 4.50 -11.72 -9.16
CA THR A 198 5.01 -10.68 -8.27
C THR A 198 5.79 -9.62 -9.03
N VAL A 199 5.47 -8.37 -8.74
CA VAL A 199 6.30 -7.22 -9.08
C VAL A 199 6.75 -6.57 -7.78
N ARG A 200 8.06 -6.40 -7.61
CA ARG A 200 8.66 -5.75 -6.43
C ARG A 200 9.59 -4.64 -6.85
N ILE A 201 9.33 -3.45 -6.34
CA ILE A 201 10.15 -2.26 -6.56
C ILE A 201 10.58 -1.69 -5.22
N ASN A 202 11.87 -1.41 -5.10
CA ASN A 202 12.43 -0.70 -3.97
C ASN A 202 13.33 0.43 -4.49
N ALA A 203 13.00 1.67 -4.16
CA ALA A 203 13.77 2.84 -4.53
C ALA A 203 14.32 3.55 -3.28
N GLY A 204 15.63 3.75 -3.21
CA GLY A 204 16.26 4.44 -2.07
C GLY A 204 15.93 5.93 -1.97
N LYS A 205 15.38 6.54 -3.02
CA LYS A 205 15.03 7.97 -3.08
C LYS A 205 13.68 8.20 -3.75
N LEU A 206 13.59 7.96 -5.06
CA LEU A 206 12.37 8.23 -5.82
C LEU A 206 11.94 7.00 -6.59
N LEU A 207 10.70 6.59 -6.39
CA LEU A 207 9.98 5.70 -7.30
C LEU A 207 8.97 6.52 -8.08
N SER A 208 9.10 6.55 -9.41
CA SER A 208 8.17 7.25 -10.29
C SER A 208 7.56 6.34 -11.34
N THR A 209 6.25 6.46 -11.59
CA THR A 209 5.58 5.89 -12.76
C THR A 209 5.03 6.99 -13.65
N GLY A 210 5.12 6.84 -14.97
CA GLY A 210 4.63 7.87 -15.92
C GLY A 210 3.17 7.67 -16.35
N ALA A 211 2.52 8.70 -16.91
CA ALA A 211 1.13 8.64 -17.39
C ALA A 211 0.82 7.47 -18.36
N GLN A 212 1.79 7.01 -19.14
CA GLN A 212 1.64 5.90 -20.09
C GLN A 212 2.10 4.55 -19.49
N SER A 213 2.65 4.57 -18.29
CA SER A 213 3.16 3.37 -17.64
C SER A 213 2.01 2.41 -17.32
N ARG A 214 2.32 1.12 -17.41
CA ARG A 214 1.38 0.05 -17.08
C ARG A 214 2.05 -1.01 -16.25
N ILE A 215 1.50 -1.33 -15.09
CA ILE A 215 1.86 -2.52 -14.33
C ILE A 215 0.65 -3.45 -14.35
N ASN A 216 0.77 -4.59 -15.02
CA ASN A 216 -0.32 -5.57 -15.14
C ASN A 216 0.12 -6.91 -14.57
N LEU A 217 -0.56 -7.36 -13.51
CA LEU A 217 -0.30 -8.64 -12.88
C LEU A 217 -1.45 -9.62 -13.15
N LEU A 218 -1.11 -10.83 -13.56
CA LEU A 218 -2.05 -11.94 -13.75
C LEU A 218 -1.83 -13.03 -12.69
N GLY A 219 -2.84 -13.87 -12.53
CA GLY A 219 -2.84 -14.98 -11.59
C GLY A 219 -3.62 -14.68 -10.32
N ARG A 220 -4.00 -15.75 -9.61
CA ARG A 220 -4.95 -15.68 -8.50
C ARG A 220 -4.45 -14.92 -7.27
N ASP A 221 -3.15 -14.98 -7.00
CA ASP A 221 -2.51 -14.35 -5.84
C ASP A 221 -1.41 -13.37 -6.31
N ALA A 222 -1.74 -12.51 -7.26
CA ALA A 222 -0.86 -11.48 -7.77
C ALA A 222 -0.46 -10.47 -6.68
N LYS A 223 0.83 -10.12 -6.60
CA LYS A 223 1.40 -9.24 -5.57
C LYS A 223 2.21 -8.10 -6.16
N LEU A 224 1.84 -6.87 -5.82
CA LEU A 224 2.63 -5.69 -6.12
C LEU A 224 3.17 -5.09 -4.82
N ASN A 225 4.48 -4.87 -4.76
CA ASN A 225 5.10 -4.14 -3.66
C ASN A 225 5.91 -2.98 -4.25
N LEU A 226 5.43 -1.76 -4.03
CA LEU A 226 6.10 -0.51 -4.38
C LEU A 226 6.58 0.13 -3.10
N THR A 227 7.90 0.21 -2.93
CA THR A 227 8.51 0.78 -1.72
C THR A 227 9.51 1.86 -2.08
N SER A 228 9.51 2.97 -1.34
CA SER A 228 10.59 3.94 -1.38
C SER A 228 11.01 4.40 0.01
N ASP A 229 12.31 4.63 0.18
CA ASP A 229 12.85 5.21 1.42
C ASP A 229 12.63 6.72 1.51
N HIS A 230 12.13 7.38 0.45
CA HIS A 230 11.68 8.78 0.50
C HIS A 230 10.34 8.96 -0.23
N GLU A 231 10.32 9.14 -1.55
CA GLU A 231 9.14 9.61 -2.27
C GLU A 231 8.62 8.60 -3.31
N ILE A 232 7.30 8.52 -3.46
CA ILE A 232 6.62 7.84 -4.56
C ILE A 232 5.77 8.85 -5.34
N VAL A 233 5.96 8.92 -6.66
CA VAL A 233 5.09 9.67 -7.59
C VAL A 233 4.50 8.70 -8.59
N MET A 234 3.18 8.58 -8.62
CA MET A 234 2.50 7.62 -9.48
C MET A 234 1.50 8.28 -10.41
N GLU A 235 1.65 7.96 -11.69
CA GLU A 235 0.66 8.17 -12.74
C GLU A 235 0.45 6.86 -13.51
N GLY A 236 -0.57 6.83 -14.38
CA GLY A 236 -0.82 5.71 -15.28
C GLY A 236 -1.64 4.59 -14.65
N MET A 237 -1.43 3.36 -15.09
CA MET A 237 -2.31 2.23 -14.75
C MET A 237 -1.57 1.12 -14.01
N ILE A 238 -2.11 0.74 -12.85
CA ILE A 238 -1.73 -0.45 -12.10
C ILE A 238 -2.96 -1.34 -11.99
N GLN A 239 -2.90 -2.56 -12.53
CA GLN A 239 -4.04 -3.46 -12.52
C GLN A 239 -3.66 -4.91 -12.32
N THR A 240 -4.58 -5.66 -11.70
CA THR A 240 -4.51 -7.12 -11.64
C THR A 240 -5.68 -7.65 -12.42
N ASN A 241 -5.42 -8.66 -13.24
CA ASN A 241 -6.48 -9.45 -13.85
C ASN A 241 -6.37 -10.88 -13.30
N ALA A 242 -7.04 -11.10 -12.18
CA ALA A 242 -7.08 -12.38 -11.49
C ALA A 242 -8.00 -13.42 -12.15
N GLY A 243 -8.65 -13.08 -13.28
CA GLY A 243 -9.65 -13.95 -13.90
C GLY A 243 -10.77 -14.30 -12.92
N ALA A 244 -10.95 -15.59 -12.62
CA ALA A 244 -11.95 -16.10 -11.67
C ALA A 244 -11.48 -16.13 -10.20
N GLY A 245 -10.30 -15.60 -9.88
CA GLY A 245 -9.72 -15.57 -8.53
C GLY A 245 -9.99 -14.28 -7.76
N ARG A 246 -9.47 -14.20 -6.52
CA ARG A 246 -9.43 -12.96 -5.73
C ARG A 246 -8.58 -11.91 -6.45
N GLY A 247 -8.95 -10.63 -6.37
CA GLY A 247 -8.11 -9.54 -6.85
C GLY A 247 -6.73 -9.52 -6.17
N GLY A 248 -5.75 -8.87 -6.78
CA GLY A 248 -4.37 -8.87 -6.26
C GLY A 248 -4.18 -8.10 -4.95
N THR A 249 -2.98 -8.23 -4.39
CA THR A 249 -2.54 -7.51 -3.19
C THR A 249 -1.51 -6.46 -3.57
N TYR A 250 -1.82 -5.18 -3.31
CA TYR A 250 -0.93 -4.05 -3.54
C TYR A 250 -0.52 -3.40 -2.24
N ILE A 251 0.79 -3.30 -2.04
CA ILE A 251 1.40 -2.51 -0.98
C ILE A 251 2.20 -1.39 -1.64
N ILE A 252 1.82 -0.15 -1.36
CA ILE A 252 2.47 1.06 -1.83
C ILE A 252 2.89 1.84 -0.60
N SER A 253 4.19 1.94 -0.35
CA SER A 253 4.69 2.57 0.87
C SER A 253 5.91 3.42 0.63
N ALA A 254 5.90 4.62 1.17
CA ALA A 254 7.04 5.52 1.21
C ALA A 254 7.31 5.94 2.64
N VAL A 255 8.54 6.37 2.93
CA VAL A 255 8.84 7.01 4.21
C VAL A 255 8.29 8.44 4.20
N ASP A 256 8.59 9.20 3.15
CA ASP A 256 8.10 10.56 2.94
C ASP A 256 6.86 10.52 2.02
N ASP A 257 6.74 11.43 1.06
CA ASP A 257 5.48 11.67 0.35
C ASP A 257 5.10 10.56 -0.64
N ILE A 258 3.79 10.30 -0.74
CA ILE A 258 3.19 9.56 -1.86
C ILE A 258 2.24 10.50 -2.59
N SER A 259 2.51 10.76 -3.86
CA SER A 259 1.62 11.49 -4.77
C SER A 259 1.06 10.55 -5.83
N ILE A 260 -0.26 10.46 -5.93
CA ILE A 260 -0.99 9.63 -6.90
C ILE A 260 -1.87 10.54 -7.74
N MET A 261 -1.51 10.71 -9.00
CA MET A 261 -2.09 11.71 -9.88
C MET A 261 -2.56 11.05 -11.17
N ASN A 262 -3.82 11.23 -11.55
CA ASN A 262 -4.37 10.68 -12.79
C ASN A 262 -4.10 9.16 -12.94
N ALA A 263 -4.13 8.43 -11.82
CA ALA A 263 -3.77 7.02 -11.80
C ALA A 263 -5.00 6.13 -11.62
N THR A 264 -4.96 4.96 -12.24
CA THR A 264 -5.96 3.90 -12.03
C THR A 264 -5.28 2.71 -11.37
N ILE A 265 -5.64 2.44 -10.11
CA ILE A 265 -5.14 1.34 -9.30
C ILE A 265 -6.28 0.35 -9.06
N THR A 266 -6.26 -0.81 -9.72
CA THR A 266 -7.33 -1.80 -9.62
C THR A 266 -6.81 -3.16 -9.16
N ALA A 267 -7.39 -3.64 -8.06
CA ALA A 267 -7.21 -4.99 -7.54
C ALA A 267 -8.58 -5.68 -7.48
N ASN A 268 -9.30 -5.65 -8.60
CA ASN A 268 -10.62 -6.26 -8.76
C ASN A 268 -10.50 -7.78 -9.00
N GLY A 269 -11.53 -8.54 -8.66
CA GLY A 269 -11.56 -10.00 -8.89
C GLY A 269 -12.95 -10.60 -8.77
N HIS A 270 -13.03 -11.94 -8.64
CA HIS A 270 -14.25 -12.62 -8.19
C HIS A 270 -14.64 -12.07 -6.82
N ASP A 271 -13.74 -12.24 -5.85
CA ASP A 271 -13.68 -11.44 -4.64
C ASP A 271 -12.68 -10.31 -4.85
N GLY A 272 -12.94 -9.16 -4.25
CA GLY A 272 -12.03 -8.02 -4.27
C GLY A 272 -10.67 -8.32 -3.65
N GLY A 273 -9.65 -7.62 -4.14
CA GLY A 273 -8.28 -7.73 -3.68
C GLY A 273 -7.99 -6.89 -2.43
N PHE A 274 -6.75 -6.43 -2.33
CA PHE A 274 -6.27 -5.62 -1.22
C PHE A 274 -5.38 -4.51 -1.73
N VAL A 275 -5.60 -3.27 -1.29
CA VAL A 275 -4.72 -2.13 -1.59
C VAL A 275 -4.40 -1.40 -0.30
N ARG A 276 -3.11 -1.21 0.00
CA ARG A 276 -2.63 -0.35 1.09
C ARG A 276 -1.68 0.70 0.54
N ILE A 277 -1.91 1.95 0.92
CA ILE A 277 -1.12 3.11 0.53
C ILE A 277 -0.72 3.86 1.80
N THR A 278 0.58 3.89 2.11
CA THR A 278 1.06 4.38 3.40
C THR A 278 2.33 5.22 3.29
N SER A 279 2.25 6.47 3.77
CA SER A 279 3.43 7.28 4.10
C SER A 279 3.69 7.22 5.60
N SER A 280 4.87 6.76 6.02
CA SER A 280 5.16 6.57 7.45
C SER A 280 5.54 7.86 8.19
N ASN A 281 6.03 8.89 7.49
CA ASN A 281 6.43 10.17 8.10
C ASN A 281 5.78 11.41 7.47
N ALA A 282 5.22 11.34 6.26
CA ALA A 282 4.74 12.51 5.52
C ALA A 282 3.31 12.32 4.97
N ASP A 283 3.04 12.85 3.77
CA ASP A 283 1.69 12.96 3.23
C ASP A 283 1.38 11.82 2.23
N VAL A 284 0.11 11.41 2.16
CA VAL A 284 -0.45 10.68 1.02
C VAL A 284 -1.46 11.59 0.33
N ASN A 285 -1.19 11.91 -0.93
CA ASN A 285 -2.01 12.79 -1.76
C ASN A 285 -2.52 12.02 -2.98
N THR A 286 -3.85 11.92 -3.12
CA THR A 286 -4.50 11.33 -4.30
C THR A 286 -5.31 12.39 -5.02
N HIS A 287 -5.13 12.51 -6.33
CA HIS A 287 -5.77 13.52 -7.17
C HIS A 287 -6.24 12.92 -8.50
N SER A 288 -7.51 13.17 -8.87
CA SER A 288 -8.10 12.72 -10.15
C SER A 288 -7.84 11.25 -10.44
N SER A 289 -7.93 10.39 -9.42
CA SER A 289 -7.49 9.00 -9.47
C SER A 289 -8.64 8.02 -9.18
N ILE A 290 -8.44 6.75 -9.55
CA ILE A 290 -9.38 5.66 -9.30
C ILE A 290 -8.64 4.56 -8.53
N ILE A 291 -9.16 4.17 -7.37
CA ILE A 291 -8.61 3.09 -6.53
C ILE A 291 -9.73 2.09 -6.25
N GLN A 292 -9.57 0.84 -6.69
CA GLN A 292 -10.64 -0.15 -6.64
C GLN A 292 -10.19 -1.53 -6.14
N THR A 293 -11.03 -2.17 -5.32
CA THR A 293 -10.94 -3.58 -4.95
C THR A 293 -12.31 -4.27 -5.08
N ASN A 294 -12.99 -4.07 -6.22
CA ASN A 294 -14.34 -4.57 -6.43
C ASN A 294 -14.39 -6.10 -6.61
N GLY A 295 -15.41 -6.74 -6.01
CA GLY A 295 -15.77 -8.14 -6.20
C GLY A 295 -16.90 -8.29 -7.22
N SER A 296 -16.61 -8.89 -8.37
CA SER A 296 -17.57 -9.03 -9.47
C SER A 296 -18.68 -10.05 -9.21
N SER A 297 -18.42 -11.08 -8.41
CA SER A 297 -19.40 -12.13 -8.05
C SER A 297 -19.31 -12.55 -6.59
N GLY A 298 -18.29 -12.08 -5.89
CA GLY A 298 -18.06 -12.26 -4.47
C GLY A 298 -18.17 -10.94 -3.70
N ARG A 299 -17.38 -10.83 -2.64
CA ARG A 299 -17.38 -9.65 -1.77
C ARG A 299 -16.41 -8.59 -2.30
N GLY A 300 -16.64 -7.32 -1.97
CA GLY A 300 -15.61 -6.28 -2.10
C GLY A 300 -14.37 -6.60 -1.27
N GLY A 301 -13.25 -6.02 -1.66
CA GLY A 301 -11.95 -6.19 -1.04
C GLY A 301 -11.67 -5.16 0.06
N THR A 302 -10.40 -4.86 0.29
CA THR A 302 -10.00 -3.86 1.29
C THR A 302 -9.14 -2.77 0.68
N ILE A 303 -9.41 -1.52 1.02
CA ILE A 303 -8.57 -0.37 0.71
C ILE A 303 -8.17 0.32 2.02
N GLU A 304 -6.89 0.58 2.20
CA GLU A 304 -6.34 1.32 3.34
C GLU A 304 -5.42 2.44 2.84
N ILE A 305 -5.69 3.67 3.26
CA ILE A 305 -4.92 4.85 2.83
C ILE A 305 -4.63 5.73 4.04
N SER A 306 -3.35 5.98 4.32
CA SER A 306 -2.97 6.94 5.35
C SER A 306 -1.56 7.51 5.14
N GLY A 307 -1.45 8.84 5.15
CA GLY A 307 -0.20 9.53 5.44
C GLY A 307 -0.12 9.92 6.91
N PHE A 308 1.05 9.76 7.52
CA PHE A 308 1.27 10.14 8.92
C PHE A 308 0.94 11.61 9.18
N ASN A 309 1.32 12.50 8.27
CA ASN A 309 1.04 13.93 8.42
C ASN A 309 -0.30 14.30 7.79
N LYS A 310 -0.51 14.02 6.50
CA LYS A 310 -1.81 14.26 5.84
C LYS A 310 -2.25 13.08 4.98
N THR A 311 -3.55 12.85 4.96
CA THR A 311 -4.24 12.04 3.96
C THR A 311 -5.17 12.96 3.17
N LEU A 312 -4.76 13.33 1.94
CA LEU A 312 -5.54 14.17 1.05
C LEU A 312 -6.14 13.33 -0.08
N ILE A 313 -7.47 13.23 -0.09
CA ILE A 313 -8.23 12.53 -1.12
C ILE A 313 -9.02 13.58 -1.90
N GLN A 314 -8.60 13.84 -3.14
CA GLN A 314 -9.13 14.92 -3.97
C GLN A 314 -9.56 14.40 -5.33
N ASP A 315 -10.78 14.69 -5.76
CA ASP A 315 -11.32 14.23 -7.07
C ASP A 315 -11.03 12.74 -7.33
N THR A 316 -11.05 11.93 -6.28
CA THR A 316 -10.60 10.53 -6.32
C THR A 316 -11.76 9.61 -6.01
N THR A 317 -11.95 8.60 -6.86
CA THR A 317 -12.95 7.55 -6.68
C THR A 317 -12.31 6.35 -6.00
N ILE A 318 -12.78 6.03 -4.79
CA ILE A 318 -12.33 4.89 -3.98
C ILE A 318 -13.49 3.91 -3.85
N GLN A 319 -13.34 2.70 -4.38
CA GLN A 319 -14.43 1.72 -4.40
C GLN A 319 -13.99 0.34 -3.94
N SER A 320 -14.81 -0.25 -3.09
CA SER A 320 -14.71 -1.66 -2.72
C SER A 320 -16.10 -2.28 -2.75
N THR A 321 -16.73 -2.28 -3.92
CA THR A 321 -18.09 -2.82 -4.11
C THR A 321 -18.05 -4.33 -4.25
N GLY A 322 -19.17 -5.00 -4.01
CA GLY A 322 -19.28 -6.45 -4.18
C GLY A 322 -20.65 -6.88 -4.67
N ALA A 323 -20.76 -8.11 -5.18
CA ALA A 323 -22.06 -8.70 -5.50
C ALA A 323 -22.75 -9.25 -4.24
N THR A 324 -22.00 -9.91 -3.36
CA THR A 324 -22.56 -10.57 -2.15
C THR A 324 -22.47 -9.71 -0.90
N GLN A 325 -21.40 -8.94 -0.77
CA GLN A 325 -21.14 -8.03 0.34
C GLN A 325 -20.18 -6.92 -0.09
N GLY A 326 -20.38 -5.71 0.43
CA GLY A 326 -19.46 -4.59 0.28
C GLY A 326 -18.14 -4.84 1.00
N GLY A 327 -17.04 -4.28 0.50
CA GLY A 327 -15.74 -4.41 1.13
C GLY A 327 -15.48 -3.37 2.23
N ASN A 328 -14.22 -3.27 2.62
CA ASN A 328 -13.77 -2.38 3.69
C ASN A 328 -12.90 -1.24 3.14
N ILE A 329 -13.12 -0.03 3.61
CA ILE A 329 -12.27 1.13 3.28
C ILE A 329 -11.86 1.82 4.59
N TYR A 330 -10.56 2.09 4.75
CA TYR A 330 -9.98 2.77 5.91
C TYR A 330 -9.18 3.98 5.44
N LEU A 331 -9.60 5.18 5.84
CA LEU A 331 -8.99 6.44 5.43
C LEU A 331 -8.49 7.19 6.68
N GLY A 332 -7.17 7.34 6.77
CA GLY A 332 -6.48 8.07 7.83
C GLY A 332 -6.30 7.33 9.15
N ASN A 333 -6.95 6.18 9.36
CA ASN A 333 -6.61 5.22 10.42
C ASN A 333 -7.24 3.85 10.11
N ASN A 334 -6.73 2.79 10.74
CA ASN A 334 -7.44 1.52 10.92
C ASN A 334 -7.40 1.20 12.41
N LEU A 335 -8.47 1.57 13.13
CA LEU A 335 -8.52 1.49 14.60
C LEU A 335 -8.31 0.07 15.13
N ASN A 336 -8.80 -0.94 14.40
CA ASN A 336 -8.80 -2.32 14.85
C ASN A 336 -7.42 -2.99 14.69
N GLU A 337 -6.81 -2.86 13.51
CA GLU A 337 -5.57 -3.58 13.17
C GLU A 337 -4.31 -2.72 13.29
N GLN A 338 -4.45 -1.39 13.30
CA GLN A 338 -3.35 -0.41 13.35
C GLN A 338 -2.29 -0.66 12.27
N THR A 339 -2.73 -1.10 11.10
CA THR A 339 -1.90 -1.45 9.93
C THR A 339 -1.43 -0.24 9.13
N ILE A 340 -2.03 0.92 9.36
CA ILE A 340 -1.70 2.20 8.75
C ILE A 340 -1.53 3.27 9.84
N PRO A 341 -0.75 4.34 9.61
CA PRO A 341 -0.60 5.42 10.58
C PRO A 341 -1.93 6.10 10.91
N PHE A 342 -2.03 6.70 12.10
CA PHE A 342 -3.12 7.63 12.40
C PHE A 342 -2.76 9.03 11.88
N SER A 343 -3.40 9.46 10.80
CA SER A 343 -3.14 10.75 10.15
C SER A 343 -3.37 11.93 11.09
N LYS A 344 -2.50 12.94 11.06
CA LYS A 344 -2.77 14.22 11.75
C LYS A 344 -3.89 15.02 11.09
N TYR A 345 -4.04 14.91 9.77
CA TYR A 345 -5.10 15.58 9.04
C TYR A 345 -5.60 14.69 7.90
N THR A 346 -6.91 14.52 7.80
CA THR A 346 -7.55 13.80 6.71
C THR A 346 -8.55 14.72 6.04
N LEU A 347 -8.38 14.93 4.73
CA LEU A 347 -9.33 15.64 3.88
C LEU A 347 -9.86 14.68 2.82
N ILE A 348 -11.18 14.65 2.68
CA ILE A 348 -11.84 14.04 1.53
C ILE A 348 -12.73 15.10 0.91
N ASP A 349 -12.37 15.54 -0.29
CA ASP A 349 -12.99 16.70 -0.93
C ASP A 349 -14.39 16.39 -1.50
N PRO A 350 -15.16 17.42 -1.92
CA PRO A 350 -16.51 17.20 -2.45
C PRO A 350 -16.58 16.45 -3.78
N ALA A 351 -15.48 16.39 -4.54
CA ALA A 351 -15.43 15.75 -5.86
C ALA A 351 -15.08 14.25 -5.75
N SER A 352 -14.47 13.84 -4.64
CA SER A 352 -14.21 12.44 -4.33
C SER A 352 -15.47 11.62 -4.14
N ILE A 353 -15.34 10.30 -4.32
CA ILE A 353 -16.40 9.30 -4.09
C ILE A 353 -15.82 8.16 -3.26
N VAL A 354 -16.52 7.74 -2.21
CA VAL A 354 -16.19 6.55 -1.43
C VAL A 354 -17.40 5.60 -1.42
N ASP A 355 -17.22 4.40 -1.96
CA ASP A 355 -18.33 3.46 -2.21
C ASP A 355 -17.98 2.02 -1.84
N THR A 356 -18.76 1.42 -0.95
CA THR A 356 -18.69 0.00 -0.59
C THR A 356 -20.03 -0.71 -0.77
N THR A 357 -20.87 -0.24 -1.69
CA THR A 357 -22.17 -0.84 -1.96
C THR A 357 -22.09 -2.29 -2.46
N SER A 358 -23.20 -3.00 -2.26
CA SER A 358 -23.44 -4.31 -2.87
C SER A 358 -24.93 -4.55 -3.10
N ASP A 359 -25.25 -5.57 -3.91
CA ASP A 359 -26.62 -6.08 -4.06
C ASP A 359 -27.09 -6.82 -2.78
N GLY A 360 -26.13 -7.32 -2.00
CA GLY A 360 -26.32 -8.03 -0.73
C GLY A 360 -26.26 -7.12 0.51
N GLN A 361 -25.25 -7.35 1.36
CA GLN A 361 -24.99 -6.55 2.57
C GLN A 361 -23.99 -5.44 2.28
N GLY A 362 -24.26 -4.23 2.77
CA GLY A 362 -23.33 -3.11 2.68
C GLY A 362 -21.95 -3.39 3.27
N GLY A 363 -20.98 -2.55 2.91
CA GLY A 363 -19.60 -2.66 3.37
C GLY A 363 -19.32 -1.86 4.63
N PHE A 364 -18.03 -1.68 4.90
CA PHE A 364 -17.54 -0.90 6.03
C PHE A 364 -16.65 0.23 5.54
N VAL A 365 -16.84 1.43 6.10
CA VAL A 365 -15.93 2.55 5.88
C VAL A 365 -15.52 3.11 7.25
N GLU A 366 -14.23 3.33 7.45
CA GLU A 366 -13.69 4.13 8.54
C GLU A 366 -13.04 5.39 7.97
N THR A 367 -13.43 6.55 8.50
CA THR A 367 -12.79 7.84 8.22
C THR A 367 -12.28 8.45 9.51
N SER A 368 -10.98 8.70 9.57
CA SER A 368 -10.28 9.08 10.79
C SER A 368 -9.18 10.10 10.47
N GLY A 369 -8.81 10.92 11.46
CA GLY A 369 -7.65 11.81 11.45
C GLY A 369 -7.55 12.49 12.82
N HIS A 370 -6.47 13.22 13.15
CA HIS A 370 -6.51 14.14 14.32
C HIS A 370 -7.37 15.36 14.00
N ILE A 371 -7.46 15.73 12.73
CA ILE A 371 -8.46 16.65 12.19
C ILE A 371 -9.06 15.95 10.96
N LEU A 372 -10.38 15.93 10.86
CA LEU A 372 -11.09 15.30 9.76
C LEU A 372 -12.00 16.32 9.05
N ASP A 373 -11.66 16.66 7.81
CA ASP A 373 -12.50 17.43 6.90
C ASP A 373 -13.15 16.48 5.89
N LEU A 374 -14.44 16.22 6.07
CA LEU A 374 -15.22 15.33 5.22
C LEU A 374 -16.27 16.10 4.44
N LEU A 375 -16.02 16.26 3.14
CA LEU A 375 -16.88 17.06 2.25
C LEU A 375 -17.54 16.21 1.15
N THR A 376 -17.20 14.92 1.07
CA THR A 376 -17.76 13.94 0.11
C THR A 376 -19.02 13.24 0.63
N THR A 377 -19.71 12.53 -0.27
CA THR A 377 -20.67 11.48 0.08
C THR A 377 -19.97 10.13 0.23
N ILE A 378 -20.22 9.47 1.37
CA ILE A 378 -19.78 8.09 1.61
C ILE A 378 -20.99 7.17 1.51
N ASN A 379 -20.93 6.18 0.62
CA ASN A 379 -21.99 5.21 0.42
C ASN A 379 -21.55 3.81 0.88
N VAL A 380 -22.10 3.35 2.00
CA VAL A 380 -21.81 2.03 2.57
C VAL A 380 -22.82 0.96 2.19
N GLY A 381 -23.87 1.31 1.45
CA GLY A 381 -24.94 0.38 1.09
C GLY A 381 -25.82 -0.07 2.26
N ARG A 382 -26.82 -0.90 1.95
CA ARG A 382 -27.84 -1.34 2.93
C ARG A 382 -27.22 -2.24 4.00
N GLY A 383 -27.31 -1.83 5.26
CA GLY A 383 -26.74 -2.57 6.39
C GLY A 383 -25.22 -2.44 6.50
N GLY A 384 -24.60 -1.59 5.68
CA GLY A 384 -23.20 -1.21 5.84
C GLY A 384 -23.02 -0.27 7.03
N ILE A 385 -21.78 -0.16 7.47
CA ILE A 385 -21.39 0.67 8.62
C ILE A 385 -20.40 1.70 8.12
N TRP A 386 -20.65 2.94 8.51
CA TRP A 386 -19.65 3.98 8.40
C TRP A 386 -19.26 4.45 9.80
N LEU A 387 -18.02 4.18 10.17
CA LEU A 387 -17.39 4.64 11.38
C LEU A 387 -16.67 5.96 11.11
N ILE A 388 -16.98 6.97 11.90
CA ILE A 388 -16.22 8.21 12.00
C ILE A 388 -15.56 8.13 13.38
N ASP A 389 -14.25 7.92 13.44
CA ASP A 389 -13.58 7.71 14.73
C ASP A 389 -13.55 9.03 15.56
N PRO A 390 -14.28 9.10 16.69
CA PRO A 390 -14.31 10.27 17.57
C PRO A 390 -13.05 10.44 18.46
N TYR A 391 -12.97 11.48 19.29
CA TYR A 391 -11.85 11.64 20.24
C TYR A 391 -12.29 11.53 21.71
N ASP A 392 -11.39 11.05 22.58
CA ASP A 392 -11.58 11.13 24.02
C ASP A 392 -11.74 12.59 24.51
N VAL A 393 -12.66 12.80 25.44
CA VAL A 393 -12.90 14.09 26.07
C VAL A 393 -12.80 13.96 27.58
N THR A 394 -11.86 14.68 28.18
CA THR A 394 -11.75 14.76 29.64
C THR A 394 -12.25 16.12 30.12
N ILE A 395 -13.18 16.14 31.07
CA ILE A 395 -13.57 17.36 31.79
C ILE A 395 -12.77 17.41 33.10
N ALA A 396 -11.91 18.41 33.25
CA ALA A 396 -10.98 18.54 34.38
C ALA A 396 -11.02 19.93 35.03
N SER A 397 -10.37 20.07 36.18
CA SER A 397 -10.30 21.32 36.95
C SER A 397 -9.22 22.28 36.44
N SER A 398 -8.23 21.75 35.70
CA SER A 398 -7.12 22.49 35.12
C SER A 398 -6.55 21.75 33.91
N GLY A 399 -5.57 22.33 33.23
CA GLY A 399 -4.85 21.66 32.13
C GLY A 399 -5.62 21.60 30.83
N ALA A 400 -6.36 22.67 30.48
CA ALA A 400 -7.06 22.77 29.20
C ALA A 400 -6.12 22.51 28.02
N SER A 401 -6.51 21.64 27.10
CA SER A 401 -5.71 21.26 25.94
C SER A 401 -6.61 20.81 24.80
N GLY A 402 -6.08 20.85 23.58
CA GLY A 402 -6.81 20.39 22.39
C GLY A 402 -7.84 21.41 21.89
N THR A 403 -9.05 20.95 21.64
CA THR A 403 -10.11 21.73 20.99
C THR A 403 -10.67 22.79 21.94
N GLY A 404 -10.84 24.03 21.45
CA GLY A 404 -11.41 25.11 22.25
C GLY A 404 -12.85 24.82 22.69
N TYR A 405 -13.20 25.25 23.90
CA TYR A 405 -14.54 25.05 24.45
C TYR A 405 -15.63 25.85 23.70
N SER A 406 -16.76 25.21 23.45
CA SER A 406 -18.04 25.81 23.08
C SER A 406 -19.17 25.10 23.83
N ALA A 407 -20.34 25.74 23.96
CA ALA A 407 -21.49 25.09 24.59
C ALA A 407 -22.01 23.89 23.80
N ASN A 408 -21.83 23.87 22.47
CA ASN A 408 -22.04 22.71 21.61
C ASN A 408 -20.68 22.20 21.11
N PHE A 409 -20.02 21.39 21.93
CA PHE A 409 -18.65 20.94 21.74
C PHE A 409 -18.58 19.60 21.00
N SER A 410 -17.75 19.57 19.95
CA SER A 410 -17.27 18.35 19.30
C SER A 410 -15.74 18.47 19.18
N PRO A 411 -14.97 17.48 19.63
CA PRO A 411 -13.51 17.54 19.59
C PRO A 411 -12.99 17.38 18.15
N SER A 412 -11.87 18.05 17.88
CA SER A 412 -11.00 17.87 16.72
C SER A 412 -9.60 17.38 17.17
N THR A 413 -9.53 16.71 18.30
CA THR A 413 -8.38 16.04 18.93
C THR A 413 -8.81 15.59 20.33
N THR A 414 -8.12 14.61 20.93
CA THR A 414 -8.28 14.32 22.37
C THR A 414 -8.15 15.62 23.16
N THR A 415 -9.19 15.97 23.91
CA THR A 415 -9.37 17.31 24.47
C THR A 415 -9.62 17.25 25.96
N THR A 416 -8.93 18.12 26.71
CA THR A 416 -9.26 18.41 28.10
C THR A 416 -10.03 19.73 28.17
N LEU A 417 -11.32 19.66 28.52
CA LEU A 417 -12.16 20.81 28.80
C LEU A 417 -12.08 21.20 30.27
N LEU A 418 -12.13 22.50 30.55
CA LEU A 418 -12.27 22.98 31.92
C LEU A 418 -13.74 22.92 32.36
N ALA A 419 -13.98 22.27 33.50
CA ALA A 419 -15.31 22.24 34.12
C ALA A 419 -15.85 23.66 34.39
N SER A 420 -14.98 24.62 34.70
CA SER A 420 -15.36 26.03 34.93
C SER A 420 -16.01 26.68 33.71
N SER A 421 -15.58 26.34 32.49
CA SER A 421 -16.17 26.85 31.25
C SER A 421 -17.60 26.32 31.04
N ILE A 422 -17.81 25.02 31.33
CA ILE A 422 -19.12 24.38 31.28
C ILE A 422 -20.06 24.99 32.32
N VAL A 423 -19.58 25.17 33.56
CA VAL A 423 -20.32 25.80 34.65
C VAL A 423 -20.74 27.22 34.31
N SER A 424 -19.89 28.02 33.65
CA SER A 424 -20.25 29.38 33.22
C SER A 424 -21.42 29.40 32.24
N SER A 425 -21.44 28.48 31.28
CA SER A 425 -22.55 28.35 30.31
C SER A 425 -23.84 27.92 30.99
N LEU A 426 -23.78 26.92 31.87
CA LEU A 426 -24.94 26.44 32.63
C LEU A 426 -25.50 27.51 33.58
N ASN A 427 -24.63 28.26 34.26
CA ASN A 427 -25.01 29.40 35.11
C ASN A 427 -25.64 30.56 34.33
N SER A 428 -25.40 30.63 33.02
CA SER A 428 -26.07 31.57 32.11
C SER A 428 -27.41 31.05 31.59
N GLY A 429 -27.85 29.86 32.02
CA GLY A 429 -29.06 29.19 31.53
C GLY A 429 -28.91 28.60 30.12
N THR A 430 -27.67 28.40 29.65
CA THR A 430 -27.39 27.83 28.32
C THR A 430 -27.32 26.30 28.41
N ASN A 431 -27.97 25.61 27.47
CA ASN A 431 -27.80 24.17 27.32
C ASN A 431 -26.41 23.85 26.78
N VAL A 432 -25.75 22.86 27.38
CA VAL A 432 -24.42 22.41 26.99
C VAL A 432 -24.50 20.99 26.44
N SER A 433 -23.91 20.75 25.28
CA SER A 433 -23.75 19.45 24.65
C SER A 433 -22.26 19.19 24.42
N ILE A 434 -21.73 18.12 25.01
CA ILE A 434 -20.34 17.66 24.85
C ILE A 434 -20.40 16.25 24.27
N THR A 435 -19.75 16.02 23.13
CA THR A 435 -19.66 14.70 22.51
C THR A 435 -18.21 14.28 22.34
N THR A 436 -17.90 12.98 22.37
CA THR A 436 -16.64 12.47 21.78
C THR A 436 -16.72 12.51 20.25
N GLY A 437 -17.94 12.46 19.71
CA GLY A 437 -18.33 12.36 18.30
C GLY A 437 -19.07 11.06 17.97
N SER A 438 -19.19 10.12 18.92
CA SER A 438 -20.04 8.91 18.82
C SER A 438 -20.53 8.47 20.20
N ASN A 439 -21.68 7.79 20.26
CA ASN A 439 -22.19 7.11 21.45
C ASN A 439 -21.72 5.64 21.57
N SER A 440 -20.83 5.19 20.68
CA SER A 440 -20.31 3.81 20.67
C SER A 440 -18.79 3.70 20.63
N ALA A 441 -18.07 4.82 20.63
CA ALA A 441 -16.61 4.84 20.63
C ALA A 441 -16.05 6.01 21.47
N ASN A 442 -14.84 5.80 22.01
CA ASN A 442 -14.08 6.72 22.86
C ASN A 442 -14.76 7.05 24.20
N THR A 443 -13.99 7.64 25.11
CA THR A 443 -14.41 7.88 26.49
C THR A 443 -14.61 9.37 26.73
N LEU A 444 -15.76 9.71 27.31
CA LEU A 444 -16.01 11.02 27.91
C LEU A 444 -15.88 10.86 29.43
N THR A 445 -14.80 11.40 30.00
CA THR A 445 -14.51 11.31 31.43
C THR A 445 -14.78 12.64 32.13
N VAL A 446 -15.57 12.63 33.21
CA VAL A 446 -15.83 13.79 34.08
C VAL A 446 -15.02 13.65 35.36
N ASN A 447 -13.85 14.30 35.42
CA ASN A 447 -12.92 14.24 36.56
C ASN A 447 -12.95 15.50 37.44
N ALA A 448 -13.76 16.50 37.10
CA ALA A 448 -13.96 17.69 37.89
C ALA A 448 -15.44 18.05 38.02
N ALA A 449 -15.79 18.59 39.19
CA ALA A 449 -17.18 18.86 39.52
C ALA A 449 -17.80 19.91 38.59
N ILE A 450 -19.01 19.64 38.12
CA ILE A 450 -19.83 20.57 37.33
C ILE A 450 -20.98 21.03 38.23
N ALA A 451 -20.79 22.17 38.90
CA ALA A 451 -21.75 22.71 39.86
C ALA A 451 -22.46 23.95 39.29
N LYS A 452 -23.72 23.79 38.88
CA LYS A 452 -24.62 24.90 38.52
C LYS A 452 -25.15 25.56 39.80
N THR A 453 -24.93 26.86 39.96
CA THR A 453 -25.24 27.62 41.18
C THR A 453 -26.09 28.86 40.95
N SER A 454 -26.39 29.20 39.70
CA SER A 454 -27.21 30.35 39.32
C SER A 454 -27.86 30.14 37.94
N GLY A 455 -28.64 31.11 37.46
CA GLY A 455 -29.27 31.09 36.13
C GLY A 455 -30.56 30.27 36.05
N GLY A 456 -31.26 30.36 34.92
CA GLY A 456 -32.49 29.58 34.65
C GLY A 456 -32.24 28.08 34.46
N ASN A 457 -33.29 27.33 34.11
CA ASN A 457 -33.20 25.90 33.79
C ASN A 457 -32.19 25.67 32.65
N ALA A 458 -31.40 24.60 32.74
CA ALA A 458 -30.42 24.23 31.71
C ALA A 458 -30.33 22.71 31.55
N THR A 459 -29.85 22.25 30.39
CA THR A 459 -29.56 20.84 30.11
C THR A 459 -28.08 20.65 29.84
N LEU A 460 -27.46 19.66 30.48
CA LEU A 460 -26.15 19.12 30.13
C LEU A 460 -26.36 17.79 29.39
N THR A 461 -25.89 17.70 28.16
CA THR A 461 -25.89 16.48 27.37
C THR A 461 -24.45 16.01 27.17
N LEU A 462 -24.17 14.77 27.58
CA LEU A 462 -22.88 14.11 27.37
C LEU A 462 -23.08 12.91 26.43
N THR A 463 -22.26 12.82 25.40
CA THR A 463 -22.30 11.72 24.43
C THR A 463 -20.89 11.12 24.29
N GLY A 464 -20.77 9.81 24.48
CA GLY A 464 -19.49 9.09 24.35
C GLY A 464 -19.70 7.59 24.19
N GLY A 465 -18.71 6.82 23.73
CA GLY A 465 -18.79 5.35 23.75
C GLY A 465 -18.92 4.82 25.18
N THR A 466 -18.01 5.30 26.03
CA THR A 466 -18.09 5.17 27.49
C THR A 466 -18.25 6.57 28.09
N ILE A 467 -19.11 6.72 29.08
CA ILE A 467 -19.16 7.92 29.93
C ILE A 467 -18.80 7.53 31.35
N ASP A 468 -17.69 8.08 31.86
CA ASP A 468 -17.22 7.87 33.23
C ASP A 468 -17.42 9.16 34.04
N ILE A 469 -18.30 9.12 35.05
CA ILE A 469 -18.56 10.26 35.93
C ILE A 469 -17.85 10.03 37.27
N ASN A 470 -16.65 10.60 37.41
CA ASN A 470 -15.79 10.48 38.59
C ASN A 470 -15.86 11.70 39.52
N ALA A 471 -16.59 12.75 39.14
CA ALA A 471 -16.78 13.97 39.92
C ALA A 471 -18.23 14.48 39.83
N ALA A 472 -18.71 15.06 40.92
CA ALA A 472 -20.12 15.40 41.09
C ALA A 472 -20.65 16.35 39.99
N ILE A 473 -21.85 16.06 39.49
CA ILE A 473 -22.64 16.98 38.66
C ILE A 473 -23.84 17.42 39.48
N SER A 474 -23.93 18.72 39.76
CA SER A 474 -24.93 19.24 40.69
C SER A 474 -25.54 20.57 40.26
N SER A 475 -26.73 20.85 40.78
CA SER A 475 -27.41 22.14 40.73
C SER A 475 -27.90 22.55 42.12
N THR A 476 -27.79 23.84 42.43
CA THR A 476 -28.40 24.49 43.60
C THR A 476 -29.34 25.63 43.22
N SER A 477 -29.53 25.88 41.92
CA SER A 477 -30.36 26.95 41.40
C SER A 477 -31.05 26.52 40.12
N ASN A 478 -32.39 26.43 40.19
CA ASN A 478 -33.27 25.95 39.11
C ASN A 478 -32.89 24.54 38.60
N ASP A 479 -33.66 24.02 37.65
CA ASP A 479 -33.48 22.63 37.19
C ASP A 479 -32.21 22.47 36.36
N LEU A 480 -31.44 21.40 36.61
CA LEU A 480 -30.40 20.92 35.70
C LEU A 480 -30.82 19.56 35.14
N ASN A 481 -31.23 19.52 33.86
CA ASN A 481 -31.43 18.25 33.19
C ASN A 481 -30.07 17.66 32.79
N LEU A 482 -29.88 16.35 32.97
CA LEU A 482 -28.69 15.63 32.55
C LEU A 482 -29.10 14.52 31.58
N THR A 483 -28.52 14.52 30.38
CA THR A 483 -28.71 13.47 29.37
C THR A 483 -27.38 12.79 29.08
N LEU A 484 -27.31 11.47 29.26
CA LEU A 484 -26.13 10.64 28.99
C LEU A 484 -26.44 9.68 27.84
N ASN A 485 -25.74 9.84 26.71
CA ASN A 485 -25.91 8.99 25.52
C ASN A 485 -24.63 8.18 25.30
N ALA A 486 -24.65 6.88 25.62
CA ALA A 486 -23.47 6.04 25.50
C ALA A 486 -23.80 4.56 25.31
N SER A 487 -22.77 3.75 25.05
CA SER A 487 -22.90 2.30 25.11
C SER A 487 -22.80 1.85 26.56
N THR A 488 -21.86 2.41 27.31
CA THR A 488 -21.68 2.19 28.75
C THR A 488 -21.62 3.50 29.52
N VAL A 489 -22.29 3.55 30.67
CA VAL A 489 -22.22 4.66 31.63
C VAL A 489 -21.81 4.13 32.99
N ASP A 490 -20.73 4.67 33.55
CA ASP A 490 -20.31 4.46 34.93
C ASP A 490 -20.46 5.75 35.74
N ILE A 491 -21.25 5.70 36.81
CA ILE A 491 -21.48 6.81 37.73
C ILE A 491 -20.88 6.42 39.09
N GLY A 492 -19.69 6.95 39.35
CA GLY A 492 -18.92 6.69 40.58
C GLY A 492 -19.17 7.68 41.72
N VAL A 493 -20.07 8.66 41.52
CA VAL A 493 -20.30 9.80 42.43
C VAL A 493 -21.77 10.22 42.46
N ASP A 494 -22.16 10.96 43.49
CA ASP A 494 -23.53 11.46 43.63
C ASP A 494 -23.87 12.53 42.58
N LEU A 495 -25.12 12.47 42.09
CA LEU A 495 -25.72 13.47 41.20
C LEU A 495 -26.85 14.20 41.94
N THR A 496 -26.92 15.54 41.82
CA THR A 496 -27.97 16.37 42.45
C THR A 496 -28.54 17.38 41.47
N LEU A 497 -29.71 17.12 40.90
CA LEU A 497 -30.21 17.86 39.72
C LEU A 497 -31.22 18.98 40.02
N ASN A 498 -31.56 19.20 41.30
CA ASN A 498 -32.44 20.28 41.78
C ASN A 498 -33.74 20.43 40.97
N GLY A 499 -34.53 19.35 40.87
CA GLY A 499 -35.78 19.30 40.10
C GLY A 499 -35.63 18.83 38.66
N GLY A 500 -34.41 18.80 38.12
CA GLY A 500 -34.12 18.37 36.76
C GLY A 500 -34.15 16.85 36.54
N ASN A 501 -34.34 16.47 35.27
CA ASN A 501 -34.42 15.07 34.85
C ASN A 501 -33.05 14.46 34.56
N LEU A 502 -32.82 13.23 35.01
CA LEU A 502 -31.73 12.36 34.51
C LEU A 502 -32.28 11.45 33.41
N THR A 503 -31.69 11.50 32.22
CA THR A 503 -31.98 10.58 31.10
C THR A 503 -30.71 9.83 30.74
N VAL A 504 -30.75 8.50 30.76
CA VAL A 504 -29.61 7.65 30.38
C VAL A 504 -30.03 6.72 29.26
N ASN A 505 -29.37 6.84 28.12
CA ASN A 505 -29.56 6.02 26.93
C ASN A 505 -28.34 5.10 26.75
N ALA A 506 -28.15 4.13 27.65
CA ALA A 506 -26.98 3.25 27.72
C ALA A 506 -27.22 2.00 28.61
N ASP A 507 -26.29 1.05 28.59
CA ASP A 507 -26.11 0.09 29.69
C ASP A 507 -25.44 0.80 30.87
N VAL A 508 -26.01 0.70 32.08
CA VAL A 508 -25.63 1.55 33.23
C VAL A 508 -25.11 0.75 34.41
N THR A 509 -23.97 1.17 34.95
CA THR A 509 -23.49 0.81 36.28
C THR A 509 -23.51 2.05 37.17
N ILE A 510 -24.21 1.96 38.32
CA ILE A 510 -24.31 3.06 39.29
C ILE A 510 -23.71 2.56 40.61
N SER A 511 -22.61 3.18 41.04
CA SER A 511 -21.90 2.81 42.28
C SER A 511 -22.16 3.80 43.43
N ALA A 512 -22.99 4.83 43.21
CA ALA A 512 -23.28 5.94 44.14
C ALA A 512 -24.78 6.30 44.20
N ASP A 513 -25.18 7.20 45.11
CA ASP A 513 -26.58 7.58 45.30
C ASP A 513 -27.03 8.64 44.27
N VAL A 514 -28.12 8.39 43.56
CA VAL A 514 -28.74 9.37 42.65
C VAL A 514 -29.89 10.06 43.39
N THR A 515 -29.70 11.34 43.74
CA THR A 515 -30.73 12.13 44.43
C THR A 515 -31.40 13.10 43.46
N ILE A 516 -32.65 12.80 43.08
CA ILE A 516 -33.53 13.72 42.37
C ILE A 516 -34.43 14.40 43.41
N THR A 517 -33.98 15.54 43.95
CA THR A 517 -34.84 16.37 44.80
C THR A 517 -35.80 17.15 43.91
N THR A 518 -37.11 17.01 44.16
CA THR A 518 -38.11 17.92 43.59
C THR A 518 -38.03 19.26 44.30
N ALA A 519 -38.06 20.37 43.55
CA ALA A 519 -38.14 21.72 44.10
C ALA A 519 -39.41 21.95 44.94
#